data_AF-A0A1A7X2S4-F1
#
_entry.id   AF-A0A1A7X2S4-F1
#
_cell.length_a   1.000
_cell.length_b   1.000
_cell.length_c   1.000
_cell.angle_alpha   90.00
_cell.angle_beta   90.00
_cell.angle_gamma   90.00
#
_symmetry.space_group_name_H-M   'P 1'
#
loop_
_entity.id
_entity.type
_entity.pdbx_description
1 polymer ?
#
loop_
_entity_poly.entity_id
_entity_poly.type
_entity_poly.pdbx_seq_one_letter_code
_entity_poly.pdbx_strand_id
1 'polypeptide(L)'
;MILPLVVIAALLFPAECYFSEEKYPEESKMQPPTVVIALLARNAAHSLPYYLGALERLNYPKERISVWAATDHNSDNTTAILKEWLTVMQKYYHYVEWRPMDKPTSYAGELGPKHWPNSRYEYVMKLKQAALNFARKRWADYILYADTDNILTNPDTLNLLIAENKSVVAPMLDSQGAYSNFWCGITPQGYYRRTAEYFPTRYRHRVGCFPVPMVHSTLLLDLRKEGMKKLAFYPPHEDYSWPYDDIIVFAFSSRAAAIQMYLCNKERYGYLNVPGKPHFTLEDDRLNFVHVHLESMIDGPPMHPSRFVHMVPKQRDLMGFDEIYLINLRRRSDRRDRMLFSLNELEIDVKVVDAVDGNALNSSDIKILGVDLLPGYYDPFSGRTLTKGEVGCFLSHYYIWKEIVDMQMDKALIFEDDVRFEANFKRRVLRLMEEVELVELDWDIIYLGRKQVNPGKEEAVENVRNLVVADYS
;
A
#
# COMPACT_ATOMS: atom_id res chain seq x y z
N MET A 1 -61.90 80.40 14.15
CA MET A 1 -61.15 80.65 15.39
C MET A 1 -59.80 79.97 15.25
N ILE A 2 -58.80 80.66 14.67
CA ILE A 2 -57.77 81.49 15.34
C ILE A 2 -56.68 80.62 16.01
N LEU A 3 -55.51 80.65 15.37
CA LEU A 3 -54.08 80.46 15.73
C LEU A 3 -53.65 80.40 17.23
N PRO A 4 -52.38 80.11 17.62
CA PRO A 4 -51.12 79.99 16.84
C PRO A 4 -50.20 78.79 17.20
N LEU A 5 -49.29 78.35 16.31
CA LEU A 5 -47.84 78.64 16.33
C LEU A 5 -47.22 78.92 17.73
N VAL A 6 -46.50 77.94 18.26
CA VAL A 6 -45.37 78.19 19.18
C VAL A 6 -44.14 77.50 18.59
N VAL A 7 -43.21 78.36 18.18
CA VAL A 7 -41.84 78.04 17.80
C VAL A 7 -41.08 77.61 19.05
N ILE A 8 -40.47 76.43 19.02
CA ILE A 8 -39.28 76.13 19.84
C ILE A 8 -38.20 75.64 18.88
N ALA A 9 -37.35 76.58 18.47
CA ALA A 9 -36.03 76.29 17.97
C ALA A 9 -35.17 75.80 19.15
N ALA A 10 -35.10 74.48 19.33
CA ALA A 10 -34.10 73.84 20.19
C ALA A 10 -33.01 73.26 19.29
N LEU A 11 -31.92 74.04 19.18
CA LEU A 11 -30.53 73.60 19.28
C LEU A 11 -30.20 72.19 18.75
N LEU A 12 -29.51 72.19 17.59
CA LEU A 12 -28.27 71.46 17.32
C LEU A 12 -27.99 70.24 18.20
N PHE A 13 -28.19 69.04 17.66
CA PHE A 13 -27.14 68.03 17.51
C PHE A 13 -27.58 67.11 16.37
N PRO A 14 -26.75 66.83 15.34
CA PRO A 14 -26.96 65.61 14.59
C PRO A 14 -26.83 64.50 15.64
N ALA A 15 -27.90 63.76 15.88
CA ALA A 15 -27.74 62.46 16.48
C ALA A 15 -26.87 61.69 15.48
N GLU A 16 -25.56 61.67 15.71
CA GLU A 16 -24.74 60.54 15.29
C GLU A 16 -25.46 59.34 15.91
N CYS A 17 -26.35 58.73 15.12
CA CYS A 17 -26.81 57.40 15.38
C CYS A 17 -25.55 56.56 15.36
N TYR A 18 -24.93 56.46 16.54
CA TYR A 18 -23.94 55.47 16.87
C TYR A 18 -24.70 54.15 16.93
N PHE A 19 -25.14 53.67 15.76
CA PHE A 19 -25.24 52.23 15.56
C PHE A 19 -23.80 51.78 15.71
N SER A 20 -23.44 51.28 16.90
CA SER A 20 -22.28 50.41 16.98
C SER A 20 -22.49 49.40 15.86
N GLU A 21 -21.58 49.31 14.90
CA GLU A 21 -21.54 48.12 14.05
C GLU A 21 -21.52 46.94 15.03
N GLU A 22 -22.66 46.28 15.18
CA GLU A 22 -22.78 45.09 16.03
C GLU A 22 -21.90 44.05 15.36
N LYS A 23 -20.65 44.00 15.79
CA LYS A 23 -19.71 42.96 15.42
C LYS A 23 -20.13 41.71 16.16
N TYR A 24 -21.10 40.99 15.59
CA TYR A 24 -21.42 39.65 16.01
C TYR A 24 -20.15 38.80 15.89
N PRO A 25 -19.75 38.07 16.94
CA PRO A 25 -18.63 37.14 16.83
C PRO A 25 -18.98 36.08 15.78
N GLU A 26 -18.00 35.70 14.95
CA GLU A 26 -18.18 34.58 14.03
C GLU A 26 -18.41 33.29 14.82
N GLU A 27 -19.41 32.52 14.40
CA GLU A 27 -19.74 31.23 14.98
C GLU A 27 -18.54 30.26 14.94
N SER A 28 -18.41 29.45 15.99
CA SER A 28 -17.31 28.49 16.09
C SER A 28 -17.47 27.33 15.09
N LYS A 29 -16.35 26.68 14.72
CA LYS A 29 -16.39 25.53 13.82
C LYS A 29 -17.01 24.32 14.50
N MET A 30 -17.83 23.57 13.76
CA MET A 30 -18.37 22.28 14.22
C MET A 30 -17.24 21.27 14.46
N GLN A 31 -17.38 20.49 15.52
CA GLN A 31 -16.52 19.33 15.76
C GLN A 31 -16.77 18.26 14.69
N PRO A 32 -15.73 17.55 14.24
CA PRO A 32 -15.92 16.50 13.24
C PRO A 32 -16.69 15.31 13.83
N PRO A 33 -17.38 14.52 13.01
CA PRO A 33 -18.16 13.36 13.46
C PRO A 33 -17.36 12.36 14.30
N THR A 34 -18.04 11.59 15.14
CA THR A 34 -17.41 10.48 15.87
C THR A 34 -17.20 9.26 14.96
N VAL A 35 -16.06 8.59 15.09
CA VAL A 35 -15.70 7.45 14.24
C VAL A 35 -15.28 6.26 15.09
N VAL A 36 -15.75 5.07 14.76
CA VAL A 36 -15.18 3.81 15.24
C VAL A 36 -14.25 3.26 14.17
N ILE A 37 -13.04 2.86 14.52
CA ILE A 37 -12.15 2.09 13.66
C ILE A 37 -12.18 0.64 14.13
N ALA A 38 -12.67 -0.26 13.28
CA ALA A 38 -12.68 -1.71 13.52
C ALA A 38 -11.42 -2.34 12.96
N LEU A 39 -10.60 -2.91 13.85
CA LEU A 39 -9.32 -3.54 13.56
C LEU A 39 -9.43 -5.03 13.88
N LEU A 40 -9.37 -5.86 12.85
CA LEU A 40 -9.42 -7.32 12.96
C LEU A 40 -8.06 -7.87 12.50
N ALA A 41 -7.28 -8.43 13.44
CA ALA A 41 -5.92 -8.86 13.14
C ALA A 41 -5.78 -10.38 13.24
N ARG A 42 -5.30 -10.99 12.16
CA ARG A 42 -4.88 -12.40 12.12
C ARG A 42 -3.59 -12.56 11.34
N ASN A 43 -2.54 -13.05 12.00
CA ASN A 43 -1.23 -13.34 11.43
C ASN A 43 -0.65 -12.20 10.58
N ALA A 44 -0.77 -10.99 11.12
CA ALA A 44 -0.43 -9.74 10.47
C ALA A 44 0.86 -9.11 11.04
N ALA A 45 1.72 -9.84 11.76
CA ALA A 45 2.88 -9.24 12.42
C ALA A 45 3.82 -8.50 11.46
N HIS A 46 3.84 -8.90 10.19
CA HIS A 46 4.65 -8.29 9.13
C HIS A 46 4.10 -6.94 8.62
N SER A 47 2.78 -6.75 8.58
CA SER A 47 2.11 -5.57 8.01
C SER A 47 1.53 -4.64 9.07
N LEU A 48 1.15 -5.20 10.22
CA LEU A 48 0.49 -4.49 11.31
C LEU A 48 1.25 -3.25 11.80
N PRO A 49 2.58 -3.25 11.97
CA PRO A 49 3.30 -2.02 12.34
C PRO A 49 3.06 -0.86 11.38
N TYR A 50 3.04 -1.12 10.07
CA TYR A 50 2.79 -0.12 9.03
C TYR A 50 1.34 0.34 9.02
N TYR A 51 0.40 -0.59 9.21
CA TYR A 51 -1.02 -0.29 9.34
C TYR A 51 -1.30 0.62 10.53
N LEU A 52 -0.73 0.31 11.69
CA LEU A 52 -0.88 1.10 12.91
C LEU A 52 -0.25 2.50 12.76
N GLY A 53 0.91 2.59 12.10
CA GLY A 53 1.53 3.86 11.75
C GLY A 53 0.64 4.71 10.83
N ALA A 54 -0.05 4.08 9.87
CA ALA A 54 -1.01 4.79 9.01
C ALA A 54 -2.20 5.35 9.84
N LEU A 55 -2.74 4.58 10.78
CA LEU A 55 -3.82 5.06 11.66
C LEU A 55 -3.38 6.23 12.56
N GLU A 56 -2.15 6.20 13.08
CA GLU A 56 -1.56 7.32 13.83
C GLU A 56 -1.53 8.60 12.99
N ARG A 57 -1.20 8.48 11.70
CA ARG A 57 -1.06 9.61 10.79
C ARG A 57 -2.36 10.10 10.18
N LEU A 58 -3.49 9.40 10.34
CA LEU A 58 -4.78 9.91 9.90
C LEU A 58 -5.02 11.31 10.47
N ASN A 59 -5.29 12.27 9.58
CA ASN A 59 -5.56 13.67 9.88
C ASN A 59 -6.98 13.83 10.41
N TYR A 60 -7.24 13.25 11.58
CA TYR A 60 -8.53 13.26 12.25
C TYR A 60 -8.30 13.31 13.76
N PRO A 61 -9.11 14.08 14.52
CA PRO A 61 -8.88 14.21 15.96
C PRO A 61 -9.02 12.85 16.65
N LYS A 62 -7.97 12.41 17.34
CA LYS A 62 -7.91 11.07 17.94
C LYS A 62 -8.95 10.91 19.05
N GLU A 63 -9.25 11.99 19.77
CA GLU A 63 -10.31 12.08 20.77
C GLU A 63 -11.74 11.97 20.18
N ARG A 64 -11.88 11.98 18.85
CA ARG A 64 -13.13 11.69 18.12
C ARG A 64 -13.17 10.28 17.54
N ILE A 65 -12.10 9.50 17.74
CA ILE A 65 -11.98 8.12 17.27
C ILE A 65 -12.04 7.16 18.46
N SER A 66 -12.90 6.15 18.37
CA SER A 66 -12.85 4.96 19.20
C SER A 66 -12.27 3.80 18.41
N VAL A 67 -11.39 2.99 19.01
CA VAL A 67 -10.83 1.81 18.37
C VAL A 67 -11.54 0.57 18.91
N TRP A 68 -12.01 -0.29 18.02
CA TRP A 68 -12.48 -1.63 18.34
C TRP A 68 -11.51 -2.64 17.74
N ALA A 69 -10.71 -3.28 18.59
CA ALA A 69 -9.63 -4.17 18.16
C ALA A 69 -9.90 -5.61 18.62
N ALA A 70 -9.80 -6.54 17.69
CA ALA A 70 -9.87 -7.97 17.96
C ALA A 70 -8.73 -8.72 17.26
N THR A 71 -8.21 -9.76 17.91
CA THR A 71 -7.35 -10.75 17.26
C THR A 71 -8.07 -12.06 17.05
N ASP A 72 -7.62 -12.83 16.06
CA ASP A 72 -8.21 -14.11 15.67
C ASP A 72 -7.12 -15.15 15.42
N HIS A 73 -6.95 -16.12 16.33
CA HIS A 73 -6.12 -17.31 16.14
C HIS A 73 -4.73 -17.04 15.53
N ASN A 74 -3.92 -16.23 16.23
CA ASN A 74 -2.58 -15.85 15.79
C ASN A 74 -1.53 -16.93 16.11
N SER A 75 -0.68 -17.24 15.14
CA SER A 75 0.52 -18.06 15.30
C SER A 75 1.82 -17.24 15.27
N ASP A 76 1.75 -15.95 14.97
CA ASP A 76 2.86 -15.00 15.01
C ASP A 76 2.71 -13.97 16.15
N ASN A 77 3.54 -12.91 16.12
CA ASN A 77 3.56 -11.88 17.16
C ASN A 77 2.43 -10.82 17.07
N THR A 78 1.41 -11.04 16.24
CA THR A 78 0.34 -10.05 15.96
C THR A 78 -0.32 -9.53 17.24
N THR A 79 -0.69 -10.42 18.16
CA THR A 79 -1.37 -10.01 19.40
C THR A 79 -0.49 -9.15 20.29
N ALA A 80 0.81 -9.46 20.38
CA ALA A 80 1.73 -8.69 21.21
C ALA A 80 1.95 -7.28 20.64
N ILE A 81 2.18 -7.17 19.32
CA ILE A 81 2.35 -5.88 18.62
C ILE A 81 1.10 -5.02 18.82
N LEU A 82 -0.09 -5.59 18.62
CA LEU A 82 -1.34 -4.86 18.79
C LEU A 82 -1.55 -4.41 20.24
N LYS A 83 -1.24 -5.28 21.22
CA LYS A 83 -1.35 -4.95 22.65
C LYS A 83 -0.37 -3.84 23.06
N GLU A 84 0.87 -3.86 22.56
CA GLU A 84 1.86 -2.82 22.80
C GLU A 84 1.33 -1.46 22.33
N TRP A 85 0.86 -1.41 21.09
CA TRP A 85 0.29 -0.20 20.50
C TRP A 85 -0.94 0.32 21.26
N LEU A 86 -1.92 -0.54 21.53
CA LEU A 86 -3.17 -0.18 22.23
C LEU A 86 -2.89 0.36 23.64
N THR A 87 -1.87 -0.18 24.31
CA THR A 87 -1.48 0.25 25.66
C THR A 87 -1.04 1.70 25.69
N VAL A 88 -0.38 2.18 24.64
CA VAL A 88 0.01 3.59 24.50
C VAL A 88 -1.15 4.42 23.96
N MET A 89 -1.80 3.95 22.88
CA MET A 89 -2.76 4.72 22.12
C MET A 89 -4.12 4.92 22.78
N GLN A 90 -4.47 4.09 23.77
CA GLN A 90 -5.67 4.31 24.61
C GLN A 90 -5.70 5.68 25.30
N LYS A 91 -4.54 6.35 25.46
CA LYS A 91 -4.44 7.69 26.05
C LYS A 91 -4.86 8.82 25.09
N TYR A 92 -4.81 8.55 23.79
CA TYR A 92 -5.09 9.55 22.74
C TYR A 92 -6.46 9.33 22.12
N TYR A 93 -6.89 8.08 21.95
CA TYR A 93 -8.21 7.75 21.43
C TYR A 93 -9.31 7.99 22.45
N HIS A 94 -10.51 8.30 21.97
CA HIS A 94 -11.69 8.47 22.83
C HIS A 94 -11.95 7.24 23.70
N TYR A 95 -11.84 6.06 23.10
CA TYR A 95 -12.05 4.79 23.76
C TYR A 95 -11.36 3.67 22.98
N VAL A 96 -10.90 2.64 23.68
CA VAL A 96 -10.33 1.42 23.10
C VAL A 96 -11.06 0.20 23.66
N GLU A 97 -11.66 -0.59 22.77
CA GLU A 97 -12.16 -1.94 23.08
C GLU A 97 -11.13 -2.96 22.60
N TRP A 98 -10.63 -3.81 23.51
CA TRP A 98 -9.64 -4.83 23.19
C TRP A 98 -10.19 -6.24 23.41
N ARG A 99 -10.10 -7.09 22.38
CA ARG A 99 -10.67 -8.45 22.36
C ARG A 99 -9.66 -9.47 21.83
N PRO A 100 -8.72 -9.95 22.66
CA PRO A 100 -7.70 -10.90 22.21
C PRO A 100 -8.28 -12.30 22.01
N MET A 101 -7.76 -13.03 21.03
CA MET A 101 -7.97 -14.46 20.86
C MET A 101 -6.71 -15.15 20.33
N ASP A 102 -5.95 -15.75 21.26
CA ASP A 102 -4.67 -16.41 20.93
C ASP A 102 -4.77 -17.93 20.90
N LYS A 103 -5.84 -18.51 21.48
CA LYS A 103 -6.01 -19.97 21.56
C LYS A 103 -7.42 -20.40 21.14
N PRO A 104 -7.54 -21.44 20.29
CA PRO A 104 -6.44 -22.08 19.52
C PRO A 104 -5.69 -21.09 18.60
N THR A 105 -4.60 -21.50 17.95
CA THR A 105 -3.87 -20.64 16.98
C THR A 105 -4.29 -20.92 15.53
N SER A 106 -5.30 -21.78 15.34
CA SER A 106 -5.79 -22.25 14.05
C SER A 106 -7.26 -22.69 14.14
N TYR A 107 -7.94 -22.75 13.00
CA TYR A 107 -9.25 -23.39 12.86
C TYR A 107 -9.11 -24.89 12.57
N ALA A 108 -10.08 -25.67 13.05
CA ALA A 108 -10.15 -27.09 12.72
C ALA A 108 -10.27 -27.30 11.19
N GLY A 109 -9.42 -28.17 10.64
CA GLY A 109 -9.40 -28.49 9.21
C GLY A 109 -8.77 -27.41 8.31
N GLU A 110 -8.13 -26.38 8.88
CA GLU A 110 -7.40 -25.43 8.05
C GLU A 110 -6.12 -26.03 7.47
N LEU A 111 -5.85 -25.78 6.18
CA LEU A 111 -4.66 -26.28 5.48
C LEU A 111 -3.41 -25.45 5.80
N GLY A 112 -3.59 -24.23 6.28
CA GLY A 112 -2.55 -23.25 6.53
C GLY A 112 -3.13 -21.89 6.94
N PRO A 113 -2.27 -20.93 7.32
CA PRO A 113 -2.70 -19.66 7.90
C PRO A 113 -3.49 -18.75 6.93
N LYS A 114 -3.33 -18.96 5.61
CA LYS A 114 -4.06 -18.23 4.56
C LYS A 114 -5.27 -19.00 4.02
N HIS A 115 -5.59 -20.18 4.55
CA HIS A 115 -6.81 -20.89 4.20
C HIS A 115 -8.04 -20.23 4.85
N TRP A 116 -9.13 -20.14 4.09
CA TRP A 116 -10.41 -19.56 4.53
C TRP A 116 -11.52 -20.63 4.57
N PRO A 117 -11.58 -21.46 5.63
CA PRO A 117 -12.69 -22.36 5.85
C PRO A 117 -13.96 -21.58 6.24
N ASN A 118 -15.15 -22.17 6.04
CA ASN A 118 -16.43 -21.56 6.40
C ASN A 118 -16.50 -21.10 7.87
N SER A 119 -15.88 -21.86 8.77
CA SER A 119 -15.79 -21.50 10.20
C SER A 119 -15.04 -20.18 10.44
N ARG A 120 -13.98 -19.92 9.65
CA ARG A 120 -13.25 -18.64 9.69
C ARG A 120 -14.10 -17.51 9.13
N TYR A 121 -14.76 -17.71 7.97
CA TYR A 121 -15.66 -16.69 7.42
C TYR A 121 -16.77 -16.32 8.42
N GLU A 122 -17.40 -17.32 9.02
CA GLU A 122 -18.44 -17.11 10.03
C GLU A 122 -17.92 -16.29 11.21
N TYR A 123 -16.75 -16.64 11.73
CA TYR A 123 -16.18 -15.96 12.88
C TYR A 123 -15.79 -14.51 12.56
N VAL A 124 -15.15 -14.25 11.42
CA VAL A 124 -14.84 -12.89 10.95
C VAL A 124 -16.12 -12.07 10.76
N MET A 125 -17.18 -12.65 10.19
CA MET A 125 -18.48 -11.98 10.07
C MET A 125 -19.08 -11.63 11.44
N LYS A 126 -18.99 -12.54 12.43
CA LYS A 126 -19.40 -12.28 13.82
C LYS A 126 -18.60 -11.15 14.46
N LEU A 127 -17.28 -11.08 14.23
CA LEU A 127 -16.44 -9.97 14.69
C LEU A 127 -16.83 -8.65 14.02
N LYS A 128 -16.99 -8.64 12.70
CA LYS A 128 -17.45 -7.45 11.96
C LYS A 128 -18.80 -6.95 12.47
N GLN A 129 -19.74 -7.86 12.73
CA GLN A 129 -21.04 -7.54 13.32
C GLN A 129 -20.92 -7.01 14.76
N ALA A 130 -20.04 -7.60 15.58
CA ALA A 130 -19.81 -7.14 16.94
C ALA A 130 -19.25 -5.71 16.96
N ALA A 131 -18.33 -5.37 16.05
CA ALA A 131 -17.83 -4.01 15.87
C ALA A 131 -18.93 -3.03 15.42
N LEU A 132 -19.80 -3.44 14.48
CA LEU A 132 -20.96 -2.64 14.05
C LEU A 132 -21.92 -2.36 15.21
N ASN A 133 -22.23 -3.40 15.99
CA ASN A 133 -23.10 -3.29 17.15
C ASN A 133 -22.47 -2.39 18.23
N PHE A 134 -21.16 -2.48 18.43
CA PHE A 134 -20.42 -1.61 19.34
C PHE A 134 -20.54 -0.14 18.89
N ALA A 135 -20.32 0.15 17.61
CA ALA A 135 -20.43 1.52 17.08
C ALA A 135 -21.84 2.09 17.23
N ARG A 136 -22.88 1.30 16.93
CA ARG A 136 -24.28 1.69 17.15
C ARG A 136 -24.59 1.99 18.62
N LYS A 137 -24.14 1.13 19.55
CA LYS A 137 -24.35 1.34 21.00
C LYS A 137 -23.62 2.57 21.54
N ARG A 138 -22.52 2.96 20.90
CA ARG A 138 -21.73 4.16 21.22
C ARG A 138 -22.22 5.42 20.54
N TRP A 139 -23.29 5.35 19.75
CA TRP A 139 -23.78 6.48 18.94
C TRP A 139 -22.69 7.07 18.04
N ALA A 140 -21.82 6.21 17.49
CA ALA A 140 -20.81 6.64 16.54
C ALA A 140 -21.49 7.08 15.23
N ASP A 141 -21.03 8.19 14.66
CA ASP A 141 -21.54 8.68 13.39
C ASP A 141 -21.07 7.80 12.23
N TYR A 142 -19.83 7.32 12.29
CA TYR A 142 -19.25 6.42 11.29
C TYR A 142 -18.53 5.22 11.91
N ILE A 143 -18.39 4.17 11.12
CA ILE A 143 -17.44 3.08 11.40
C ILE A 143 -16.58 2.80 10.15
N LEU A 144 -15.27 2.81 10.32
CA LEU A 144 -14.27 2.42 9.34
C LEU A 144 -13.85 0.98 9.62
N TYR A 145 -14.04 0.10 8.65
CA TYR A 145 -13.36 -1.19 8.60
C TYR A 145 -12.12 -1.03 7.73
N ALA A 146 -10.98 -1.53 8.21
CA ALA A 146 -9.76 -1.63 7.42
C ALA A 146 -9.01 -2.90 7.84
N ASP A 147 -8.85 -3.84 6.90
CA ASP A 147 -8.03 -5.04 7.13
C ASP A 147 -6.58 -4.62 7.44
N THR A 148 -5.90 -5.37 8.31
CA THR A 148 -4.59 -4.98 8.88
C THR A 148 -3.42 -5.02 7.90
N ASP A 149 -3.65 -5.46 6.67
CA ASP A 149 -2.72 -5.43 5.53
C ASP A 149 -3.08 -4.35 4.49
N ASN A 150 -4.07 -3.49 4.79
CA ASN A 150 -4.42 -2.33 3.98
C ASN A 150 -3.80 -1.06 4.56
N ILE A 151 -2.79 -0.50 3.91
CA ILE A 151 -2.05 0.64 4.43
C ILE A 151 -2.60 1.93 3.84
N LEU A 152 -3.34 2.69 4.66
CA LEU A 152 -3.88 4.01 4.31
C LEU A 152 -2.75 5.06 4.31
N THR A 153 -2.01 5.16 3.22
CA THR A 153 -0.89 6.11 3.10
C THR A 153 -1.36 7.55 3.02
N ASN A 154 -2.60 7.81 2.60
CA ASN A 154 -3.16 9.15 2.58
C ASN A 154 -3.79 9.51 3.94
N PRO A 155 -3.23 10.49 4.66
CA PRO A 155 -3.71 10.85 6.00
C PRO A 155 -5.13 11.45 5.98
N ASP A 156 -5.58 12.01 4.86
CA ASP A 156 -6.90 12.63 4.72
C ASP A 156 -8.01 11.65 4.32
N THR A 157 -7.70 10.35 4.19
CA THR A 157 -8.65 9.32 3.74
C THR A 157 -10.00 9.41 4.45
N LEU A 158 -10.01 9.54 5.78
CA LEU A 158 -11.26 9.58 6.55
C LEU A 158 -12.10 10.82 6.22
N ASN A 159 -11.49 12.00 6.17
CA ASN A 159 -12.17 13.25 5.81
C ASN A 159 -12.73 13.19 4.38
N LEU A 160 -11.94 12.68 3.44
CA LEU A 160 -12.34 12.55 2.04
C LEU A 160 -13.55 11.62 1.89
N LEU A 161 -13.55 10.46 2.55
CA LEU A 161 -14.66 9.52 2.49
C LEU A 161 -15.93 10.05 3.18
N ILE A 162 -15.79 10.75 4.32
CA ILE A 162 -16.89 11.43 5.01
C ILE A 162 -17.53 12.48 4.08
N ALA A 163 -16.72 13.25 3.33
CA ALA A 163 -17.19 14.28 2.43
C ALA A 163 -18.05 13.75 1.27
N GLU A 164 -17.89 12.48 0.88
CA GLU A 164 -18.71 11.86 -0.18
C GLU A 164 -20.17 11.64 0.24
N ASN A 165 -20.46 11.67 1.56
CA ASN A 165 -21.81 11.55 2.12
C ASN A 165 -22.56 10.30 1.60
N LYS A 166 -21.88 9.15 1.56
CA LYS A 166 -22.43 7.86 1.11
C LYS A 166 -22.64 6.91 2.27
N SER A 167 -23.64 6.01 2.13
CA SER A 167 -23.96 5.02 3.16
C SER A 167 -22.84 4.01 3.37
N VAL A 168 -22.26 3.51 2.27
CA VAL A 168 -21.11 2.61 2.25
C VAL A 168 -20.15 3.11 1.18
N VAL A 169 -18.93 3.47 1.57
CA VAL A 169 -17.92 3.98 0.65
C VAL A 169 -16.56 3.38 0.94
N ALA A 170 -15.88 2.90 -0.09
CA ALA A 170 -14.51 2.40 -0.01
C ALA A 170 -13.55 3.34 -0.75
N PRO A 171 -12.37 3.62 -0.18
CA PRO A 171 -11.26 4.16 -0.94
C PRO A 171 -10.71 3.07 -1.86
N MET A 172 -10.44 3.40 -3.12
CA MET A 172 -9.73 2.49 -4.02
C MET A 172 -8.27 2.40 -3.57
N LEU A 173 -7.87 1.20 -3.16
CA LEU A 173 -6.50 0.89 -2.76
C LEU A 173 -5.73 0.30 -3.95
N ASP A 174 -4.47 0.67 -4.08
CA ASP A 174 -3.58 0.16 -5.11
C ASP A 174 -2.96 -1.19 -4.70
N SER A 175 -2.90 -2.14 -5.63
CA SER A 175 -2.27 -3.45 -5.42
C SER A 175 -1.61 -3.95 -6.69
N GLN A 176 -0.85 -5.04 -6.56
CA GLN A 176 -0.20 -5.72 -7.67
C GLN A 176 -1.21 -6.26 -8.69
N GLY A 177 -0.83 -6.19 -9.96
CA GLY A 177 -1.60 -6.72 -11.08
C GLY A 177 -3.01 -6.15 -11.17
N ALA A 178 -3.98 -7.03 -11.42
CA ALA A 178 -5.38 -6.64 -11.64
C ALA A 178 -6.27 -6.85 -10.40
N TYR A 179 -5.72 -7.20 -9.24
CA TYR A 179 -6.49 -7.30 -7.99
C TYR A 179 -6.92 -5.90 -7.50
N SER A 180 -8.01 -5.82 -6.74
CA SER A 180 -8.48 -4.58 -6.12
C SER A 180 -9.54 -4.89 -5.06
N ASN A 181 -9.87 -3.89 -4.24
CA ASN A 181 -10.86 -3.98 -3.17
C ASN A 181 -12.31 -3.71 -3.60
N PHE A 182 -12.65 -3.94 -4.89
CA PHE A 182 -13.99 -3.70 -5.44
C PHE A 182 -14.29 -4.55 -6.66
N TRP A 183 -15.58 -4.80 -6.91
CA TRP A 183 -16.06 -5.44 -8.14
C TRP A 183 -16.99 -4.50 -8.91
N CYS A 184 -16.77 -4.34 -10.21
CA CYS A 184 -17.70 -3.60 -11.08
C CYS A 184 -18.90 -4.43 -11.56
N GLY A 185 -18.95 -5.72 -11.23
CA GLY A 185 -20.00 -6.61 -11.69
C GLY A 185 -20.09 -7.87 -10.84
N ILE A 186 -21.30 -8.39 -10.73
CA ILE A 186 -21.61 -9.65 -10.03
C ILE A 186 -22.51 -10.50 -10.94
N THR A 187 -22.30 -11.82 -10.95
CA THR A 187 -23.18 -12.79 -11.61
C THR A 187 -24.48 -12.98 -10.82
N PRO A 188 -25.54 -13.58 -11.41
CA PRO A 188 -26.74 -13.92 -10.65
C PRO A 188 -26.48 -14.79 -9.41
N GLN A 189 -25.41 -15.60 -9.44
CA GLN A 189 -24.97 -16.48 -8.37
C GLN A 189 -24.09 -15.77 -7.31
N GLY A 190 -23.86 -14.46 -7.41
CA GLY A 190 -23.09 -13.72 -6.40
C GLY A 190 -21.58 -13.67 -6.62
N TYR A 191 -21.07 -14.19 -7.73
CA TYR A 191 -19.64 -14.22 -8.03
C TYR A 191 -19.17 -13.02 -8.84
N TYR A 192 -17.86 -12.78 -8.78
CA TYR A 192 -17.16 -11.77 -9.56
C TYR A 192 -17.50 -11.82 -11.06
N ARG A 193 -17.79 -10.65 -11.65
CA ARG A 193 -17.93 -10.47 -13.11
C ARG A 193 -17.16 -9.24 -13.58
N ARG A 194 -16.16 -9.43 -14.45
CA ARG A 194 -15.44 -8.33 -15.11
C ARG A 194 -16.38 -7.56 -16.02
N THR A 195 -16.32 -6.24 -15.96
CA THR A 195 -17.05 -5.34 -16.86
C THR A 195 -16.07 -4.41 -17.57
N ALA A 196 -16.54 -3.74 -18.64
CA ALA A 196 -15.76 -2.75 -19.39
C ALA A 196 -15.29 -1.56 -18.52
N GLU A 197 -15.95 -1.33 -17.38
CA GLU A 197 -15.64 -0.22 -16.48
C GLU A 197 -14.47 -0.49 -15.53
N TYR A 198 -14.08 -1.76 -15.36
CA TYR A 198 -13.11 -2.13 -14.34
C TYR A 198 -11.75 -1.49 -14.55
N PHE A 199 -11.12 -1.71 -15.71
CA PHE A 199 -9.79 -1.17 -15.98
C PHE A 199 -9.76 0.35 -16.05
N PRO A 200 -10.72 1.03 -16.72
CA PRO A 200 -10.81 2.49 -16.65
C PRO A 200 -10.92 3.05 -15.23
N THR A 201 -11.63 2.34 -14.33
CA THR A 201 -11.74 2.75 -12.91
C THR A 201 -10.43 2.46 -12.16
N ARG A 202 -9.88 1.25 -12.29
CA ARG A 202 -8.66 0.80 -11.60
C ARG A 202 -7.42 1.62 -11.98
N TYR A 203 -7.28 1.96 -13.26
CA TYR A 203 -6.17 2.77 -13.78
C TYR A 203 -6.47 4.28 -13.72
N ARG A 204 -7.57 4.68 -13.06
CA ARG A 204 -7.98 6.08 -12.91
C ARG A 204 -8.12 6.83 -14.25
N HIS A 205 -8.42 6.13 -15.36
CA HIS A 205 -8.86 6.77 -16.61
C HIS A 205 -10.23 7.45 -16.45
N ARG A 206 -11.04 6.96 -15.51
CA ARG A 206 -12.19 7.69 -14.96
C ARG A 206 -12.00 7.91 -13.46
N VAL A 207 -12.11 9.16 -13.03
CA VAL A 207 -11.86 9.59 -11.65
C VAL A 207 -13.18 10.04 -11.03
N GLY A 208 -13.53 9.52 -9.86
CA GLY A 208 -14.79 9.83 -9.19
C GLY A 208 -15.14 8.87 -8.05
N CYS A 209 -16.41 8.91 -7.65
CA CYS A 209 -17.00 7.95 -6.72
C CYS A 209 -18.15 7.23 -7.40
N PHE A 210 -17.95 5.95 -7.70
CA PHE A 210 -18.83 5.17 -8.58
C PHE A 210 -19.68 4.20 -7.77
N PRO A 211 -20.97 4.04 -8.11
CA PRO A 211 -21.76 2.96 -7.56
C PRO A 211 -21.17 1.64 -8.08
N VAL A 212 -20.86 0.73 -7.16
CA VAL A 212 -20.36 -0.60 -7.49
C VAL A 212 -21.15 -1.64 -6.70
N PRO A 213 -21.35 -2.85 -7.27
CA PRO A 213 -22.12 -3.88 -6.59
C PRO A 213 -21.38 -4.52 -5.40
N MET A 214 -20.07 -4.30 -5.23
CA MET A 214 -19.34 -4.74 -4.05
C MET A 214 -18.05 -3.92 -3.82
N VAL A 215 -17.81 -3.57 -2.57
CA VAL A 215 -16.53 -3.11 -2.03
C VAL A 215 -16.16 -3.96 -0.82
N HIS A 216 -14.86 -4.13 -0.56
CA HIS A 216 -14.40 -4.93 0.56
C HIS A 216 -13.10 -4.39 1.16
N SER A 217 -12.63 -5.07 2.21
CA SER A 217 -11.34 -4.89 2.89
C SER A 217 -11.12 -3.55 3.61
N THR A 218 -11.35 -2.41 2.96
CA THR A 218 -11.40 -1.09 3.61
C THR A 218 -12.65 -0.36 3.16
N LEU A 219 -13.54 -0.01 4.10
CA LEU A 219 -14.77 0.72 3.81
C LEU A 219 -15.27 1.51 5.04
N LEU A 220 -15.86 2.66 4.78
CA LEU A 220 -16.51 3.54 5.74
C LEU A 220 -18.04 3.39 5.63
N LEU A 221 -18.69 3.21 6.78
CA LEU A 221 -20.15 3.19 6.91
C LEU A 221 -20.63 4.47 7.60
N ASP A 222 -21.60 5.17 7.03
CA ASP A 222 -22.27 6.32 7.65
C ASP A 222 -23.50 5.87 8.45
N LEU A 223 -23.34 5.65 9.75
CA LEU A 223 -24.37 5.09 10.62
C LEU A 223 -25.53 6.05 10.90
N ARG A 224 -25.41 7.33 10.53
CA ARG A 224 -26.46 8.33 10.73
C ARG A 224 -27.61 8.17 9.74
N LYS A 225 -27.39 7.50 8.61
CA LYS A 225 -28.42 7.29 7.58
C LYS A 225 -29.41 6.21 8.02
N GLU A 226 -30.71 6.50 7.90
CA GLU A 226 -31.78 5.63 8.42
C GLU A 226 -31.73 4.19 7.88
N GLY A 227 -31.43 4.03 6.58
CA GLY A 227 -31.33 2.71 5.94
C GLY A 227 -30.28 1.79 6.58
N MET A 228 -29.28 2.34 7.26
CA MET A 228 -28.19 1.59 7.87
C MET A 228 -28.59 0.76 9.07
N LYS A 229 -29.81 0.95 9.63
CA LYS A 229 -30.32 0.12 10.72
C LYS A 229 -30.50 -1.35 10.33
N LYS A 230 -30.82 -1.61 9.04
CA LYS A 230 -31.05 -2.97 8.51
C LYS A 230 -29.77 -3.69 8.08
N LEU A 231 -28.66 -2.96 7.94
CA LEU A 231 -27.38 -3.52 7.49
C LEU A 231 -26.80 -4.47 8.55
N ALA A 232 -26.32 -5.62 8.12
CA ALA A 232 -25.66 -6.60 8.98
C ALA A 232 -24.53 -7.35 8.25
N PHE A 233 -23.47 -7.71 8.97
CA PHE A 233 -22.47 -8.68 8.55
C PHE A 233 -22.85 -10.10 8.97
N TYR A 234 -23.59 -10.25 10.07
CA TYR A 234 -24.01 -11.55 10.61
C TYR A 234 -25.29 -11.41 11.47
N PRO A 235 -26.20 -12.40 11.50
CA PRO A 235 -26.25 -13.57 10.62
C PRO A 235 -26.49 -13.16 9.15
N PRO A 236 -26.19 -14.04 8.17
CA PRO A 236 -26.62 -13.83 6.79
C PRO A 236 -28.13 -13.59 6.71
N HIS A 237 -28.57 -12.86 5.69
CA HIS A 237 -29.99 -12.66 5.43
C HIS A 237 -30.71 -14.00 5.22
N GLU A 238 -31.98 -14.09 5.60
CA GLU A 238 -32.77 -15.35 5.53
C GLU A 238 -32.83 -15.91 4.10
N ASP A 239 -32.98 -15.04 3.10
CA ASP A 239 -32.98 -15.39 1.66
C ASP A 239 -31.57 -15.58 1.04
N TYR A 240 -30.51 -15.64 1.85
CA TYR A 240 -29.14 -15.76 1.34
C TYR A 240 -28.89 -17.13 0.68
N SER A 241 -28.49 -17.12 -0.59
CA SER A 241 -28.27 -18.33 -1.40
C SER A 241 -26.95 -18.31 -2.19
N TRP A 242 -26.08 -17.36 -1.87
CA TRP A 242 -24.79 -17.15 -2.54
C TRP A 242 -23.64 -17.88 -1.80
N PRO A 243 -22.42 -17.92 -2.36
CA PRO A 243 -21.27 -18.55 -1.71
C PRO A 243 -21.02 -18.01 -0.30
N TYR A 244 -20.68 -18.87 0.64
CA TYR A 244 -20.47 -18.45 2.03
C TYR A 244 -19.08 -17.81 2.21
N ASP A 245 -19.04 -16.50 2.03
CA ASP A 245 -17.86 -15.65 2.00
C ASP A 245 -18.24 -14.28 2.57
N ASP A 246 -17.42 -13.70 3.44
CA ASP A 246 -17.79 -12.52 4.22
C ASP A 246 -18.05 -11.27 3.37
N ILE A 247 -17.33 -11.12 2.24
CA ILE A 247 -17.50 -9.97 1.35
C ILE A 247 -18.76 -10.14 0.48
N ILE A 248 -19.08 -11.38 0.08
CA ILE A 248 -20.28 -11.69 -0.69
C ILE A 248 -21.54 -11.61 0.20
N VAL A 249 -21.49 -12.13 1.43
CA VAL A 249 -22.59 -12.01 2.41
C VAL A 249 -22.90 -10.54 2.67
N PHE A 250 -21.87 -9.71 2.91
CA PHE A 250 -22.06 -8.30 3.17
C PHE A 250 -22.62 -7.52 1.97
N ALA A 251 -22.17 -7.85 0.75
CA ALA A 251 -22.71 -7.26 -0.48
C ALA A 251 -24.20 -7.60 -0.66
N PHE A 252 -24.60 -8.85 -0.40
CA PHE A 252 -25.99 -9.26 -0.44
C PHE A 252 -26.82 -8.51 0.62
N SER A 253 -26.32 -8.43 1.86
CA SER A 253 -26.96 -7.71 2.97
C SER A 253 -27.21 -6.24 2.62
N SER A 254 -26.22 -5.57 2.03
CA SER A 254 -26.35 -4.20 1.54
C SER A 254 -27.45 -4.10 0.48
N ARG A 255 -27.48 -5.02 -0.50
CA ARG A 255 -28.51 -5.05 -1.54
C ARG A 255 -29.91 -5.28 -0.97
N ALA A 256 -30.07 -6.26 -0.07
CA ALA A 256 -31.35 -6.58 0.58
C ALA A 256 -31.88 -5.39 1.41
N ALA A 257 -30.98 -4.60 1.99
CA ALA A 257 -31.31 -3.37 2.70
C ALA A 257 -31.50 -2.14 1.78
N ALA A 258 -31.46 -2.30 0.45
CA ALA A 258 -31.50 -1.23 -0.55
C ALA A 258 -30.40 -0.16 -0.35
N ILE A 259 -29.20 -0.60 0.07
CA ILE A 259 -28.03 0.25 0.30
C ILE A 259 -27.05 0.09 -0.86
N GLN A 260 -26.75 1.20 -1.54
CA GLN A 260 -25.74 1.25 -2.60
C GLN A 260 -24.34 1.41 -2.00
N MET A 261 -23.40 0.56 -2.45
CA MET A 261 -21.97 0.69 -2.17
C MET A 261 -21.28 1.57 -3.21
N TYR A 262 -20.27 2.31 -2.78
CA TYR A 262 -19.51 3.23 -3.63
C TYR A 262 -18.01 2.97 -3.52
N LEU A 263 -17.30 3.06 -4.64
CA LEU A 263 -15.85 3.09 -4.69
C LEU A 263 -15.39 4.49 -5.11
N CYS A 264 -14.47 5.07 -4.34
CA CYS A 264 -13.85 6.35 -4.65
C CYS A 264 -12.40 6.18 -5.06
N ASN A 265 -12.02 6.73 -6.22
CA ASN A 265 -10.65 6.72 -6.73
C ASN A 265 -10.11 8.13 -7.03
N LYS A 266 -10.71 9.16 -6.42
CA LYS A 266 -10.33 10.57 -6.59
C LYS A 266 -8.89 10.85 -6.17
N GLU A 267 -8.43 10.13 -5.15
CA GLU A 267 -7.07 10.22 -4.62
C GLU A 267 -6.35 8.85 -4.68
N ARG A 268 -5.05 8.87 -4.42
CA ARG A 268 -4.35 7.68 -3.94
C ARG A 268 -4.56 7.59 -2.44
N TYR A 269 -5.34 6.61 -2.00
CA TYR A 269 -5.70 6.47 -0.59
C TYR A 269 -4.73 5.56 0.18
N GLY A 270 -4.16 4.57 -0.50
CA GLY A 270 -3.35 3.56 0.14
C GLY A 270 -3.12 2.34 -0.74
N TYR A 271 -2.54 1.32 -0.12
CA TYR A 271 -2.18 0.07 -0.77
C TYR A 271 -2.83 -1.12 -0.07
N LEU A 272 -3.11 -2.19 -0.81
CA LEU A 272 -3.54 -3.47 -0.24
C LEU A 272 -2.68 -4.62 -0.72
N ASN A 273 -2.50 -5.61 0.14
CA ASN A 273 -1.84 -6.86 -0.21
C ASN A 273 -2.77 -7.76 -1.05
N VAL A 274 -2.17 -8.57 -1.92
CA VAL A 274 -2.93 -9.57 -2.69
C VAL A 274 -3.13 -10.81 -1.81
N PRO A 275 -4.35 -11.39 -1.75
CA PRO A 275 -4.61 -12.55 -0.92
C PRO A 275 -3.77 -13.75 -1.36
N GLY A 276 -3.10 -14.36 -0.39
CA GLY A 276 -2.34 -15.59 -0.59
C GLY A 276 -3.21 -16.81 -0.91
N LYS A 277 -2.59 -17.84 -1.51
CA LYS A 277 -3.26 -19.13 -1.73
C LYS A 277 -3.44 -19.90 -0.42
N PRO A 278 -4.34 -20.89 -0.32
CA PRO A 278 -4.59 -21.63 0.93
C PRO A 278 -3.38 -22.28 1.58
N HIS A 279 -2.37 -22.68 0.78
CA HIS A 279 -1.14 -23.31 1.24
C HIS A 279 0.01 -22.32 1.50
N PHE A 280 -0.22 -21.01 1.32
CA PHE A 280 0.82 -20.02 1.58
C PHE A 280 1.13 -19.96 3.08
N THR A 281 2.42 -19.87 3.36
CA THR A 281 2.96 -19.69 4.71
C THR A 281 2.89 -18.22 5.14
N LEU A 282 3.17 -17.94 6.42
CA LEU A 282 3.31 -16.57 6.90
C LEU A 282 4.49 -15.84 6.26
N GLU A 283 5.53 -16.58 5.91
CA GLU A 283 6.70 -16.01 5.25
C GLU A 283 6.38 -15.61 3.80
N ASP A 284 5.57 -16.40 3.09
CA ASP A 284 5.10 -16.01 1.75
C ASP A 284 4.26 -14.72 1.80
N ASP A 285 3.43 -14.58 2.84
CA ASP A 285 2.63 -13.38 3.07
C ASP A 285 3.51 -12.15 3.40
N ARG A 286 4.54 -12.34 4.24
CA ARG A 286 5.55 -11.32 4.54
C ARG A 286 6.25 -10.84 3.27
N LEU A 287 6.70 -11.75 2.41
CA LEU A 287 7.40 -11.42 1.17
C LEU A 287 6.49 -10.70 0.17
N ASN A 288 5.22 -11.09 0.08
CA ASN A 288 4.24 -10.37 -0.74
C ASN A 288 4.05 -8.93 -0.22
N PHE A 289 3.95 -8.75 1.10
CA PHE A 289 3.84 -7.43 1.70
C PHE A 289 5.09 -6.57 1.47
N VAL A 290 6.30 -7.14 1.56
CA VAL A 290 7.54 -6.44 1.19
C VAL A 290 7.44 -5.92 -0.24
N HIS A 291 7.00 -6.74 -1.19
CA HIS A 291 6.84 -6.27 -2.57
C HIS A 291 5.81 -5.13 -2.71
N VAL A 292 4.67 -5.19 -2.01
CA VAL A 292 3.72 -4.04 -1.94
C VAL A 292 4.41 -2.79 -1.39
N HIS A 293 5.26 -2.95 -0.38
CA HIS A 293 6.01 -1.83 0.20
C HIS A 293 6.99 -1.22 -0.81
N LEU A 294 7.72 -2.04 -1.55
CA LEU A 294 8.62 -1.56 -2.60
C LEU A 294 7.87 -0.82 -3.72
N GLU A 295 6.75 -1.38 -4.18
CA GLU A 295 5.92 -0.74 -5.21
C GLU A 295 5.34 0.59 -4.74
N SER A 296 4.97 0.71 -3.45
CA SER A 296 4.44 1.95 -2.90
C SER A 296 5.39 3.15 -3.01
N MET A 297 6.70 2.87 -3.03
CA MET A 297 7.75 3.89 -3.15
C MET A 297 7.97 4.41 -4.57
N ILE A 298 7.30 3.82 -5.57
CA ILE A 298 7.36 4.30 -6.95
C ILE A 298 6.55 5.59 -7.09
N ASP A 299 5.37 5.62 -6.47
CA ASP A 299 4.40 6.70 -6.61
C ASP A 299 4.32 7.61 -5.37
N GLY A 300 5.05 7.28 -4.29
CA GLY A 300 4.97 8.02 -3.03
C GLY A 300 6.13 7.73 -2.07
N PRO A 301 6.11 8.32 -0.87
CA PRO A 301 7.10 8.04 0.16
C PRO A 301 6.95 6.60 0.71
N PRO A 302 7.99 6.06 1.38
CA PRO A 302 7.91 4.78 2.06
C PRO A 302 6.79 4.73 3.10
N MET A 303 6.23 3.55 3.32
CA MET A 303 5.28 3.35 4.40
C MET A 303 6.06 3.30 5.72
N HIS A 304 5.68 4.17 6.66
CA HIS A 304 6.37 4.23 7.95
C HIS A 304 5.63 3.41 9.01
N PRO A 305 6.34 2.56 9.78
CA PRO A 305 5.73 1.82 10.89
C PRO A 305 5.29 2.77 12.01
N SER A 306 4.47 2.26 12.92
CA SER A 306 4.10 2.93 14.16
C SER A 306 5.35 3.24 14.99
N ARG A 307 5.35 4.41 15.64
CA ARG A 307 6.41 4.81 16.58
C ARG A 307 6.25 4.19 17.97
N PHE A 308 5.16 3.48 18.20
CA PHE A 308 4.77 2.91 19.50
C PHE A 308 4.79 1.38 19.50
N VAL A 309 5.42 0.76 18.49
CA VAL A 309 5.65 -0.68 18.44
C VAL A 309 7.12 -0.96 18.20
N HIS A 310 7.63 -2.03 18.81
CA HIS A 310 8.98 -2.47 18.56
C HIS A 310 9.09 -3.20 17.22
N MET A 311 10.01 -2.74 16.37
CA MET A 311 10.39 -3.41 15.12
C MET A 311 11.69 -4.17 15.34
N VAL A 312 11.70 -5.46 14.99
CA VAL A 312 12.93 -6.24 14.96
C VAL A 312 13.84 -5.67 13.86
N PRO A 313 15.12 -5.36 14.16
CA PRO A 313 16.07 -4.93 13.14
C PRO A 313 16.23 -6.02 12.07
N LYS A 314 16.18 -5.60 10.81
CA LYS A 314 16.39 -6.47 9.66
C LYS A 314 17.84 -6.94 9.59
N GLN A 315 18.06 -8.22 9.25
CA GLN A 315 19.40 -8.80 9.13
C GLN A 315 19.78 -8.88 7.67
N ARG A 316 20.75 -8.06 7.26
CA ARG A 316 21.23 -8.01 5.88
C ARG A 316 22.36 -9.03 5.66
N ASP A 317 22.36 -9.63 4.48
CA ASP A 317 23.41 -10.56 4.03
C ASP A 317 23.76 -10.31 2.56
N LEU A 318 24.84 -10.95 2.10
CA LEU A 318 25.30 -10.90 0.72
C LEU A 318 24.73 -12.05 -0.14
N MET A 319 23.71 -12.77 0.32
CA MET A 319 23.04 -13.86 -0.43
C MET A 319 23.99 -14.95 -1.02
N GLY A 320 25.18 -15.13 -0.45
CA GLY A 320 26.20 -16.05 -0.97
C GLY A 320 27.09 -15.48 -2.09
N PHE A 321 26.95 -14.21 -2.44
CA PHE A 321 27.92 -13.46 -3.26
C PHE A 321 29.06 -12.93 -2.39
N ASP A 322 30.24 -12.72 -2.99
CA ASP A 322 31.38 -12.13 -2.29
C ASP A 322 31.17 -10.65 -1.98
N GLU A 323 30.47 -9.94 -2.88
CA GLU A 323 30.07 -8.55 -2.70
C GLU A 323 28.82 -8.26 -3.54
N ILE A 324 27.97 -7.36 -3.04
CA ILE A 324 26.82 -6.85 -3.78
C ILE A 324 26.96 -5.35 -3.92
N TYR A 325 27.00 -4.86 -5.15
CA TYR A 325 27.21 -3.46 -5.45
C TYR A 325 25.89 -2.75 -5.76
N LEU A 326 25.78 -1.49 -5.35
CA LEU A 326 24.76 -0.55 -5.82
C LEU A 326 25.44 0.62 -6.53
N ILE A 327 25.32 0.67 -7.85
CA ILE A 327 25.77 1.78 -8.68
C ILE A 327 24.74 2.91 -8.57
N ASN A 328 25.19 4.08 -8.13
CA ASN A 328 24.35 5.27 -8.06
C ASN A 328 25.15 6.54 -8.37
N LEU A 329 24.57 7.44 -9.16
CA LEU A 329 25.16 8.76 -9.37
C LEU A 329 25.09 9.57 -8.07
N ARG A 330 26.24 10.10 -7.61
CA ARG A 330 26.32 10.88 -6.36
C ARG A 330 25.32 12.03 -6.25
N ARG A 331 24.92 12.64 -7.37
CA ARG A 331 23.93 13.72 -7.43
C ARG A 331 22.47 13.25 -7.28
N ARG A 332 22.19 11.95 -7.31
CA ARG A 332 20.86 11.32 -7.25
C ARG A 332 20.60 10.66 -5.89
N SER A 333 20.65 11.46 -4.83
CA SER A 333 20.36 10.99 -3.47
C SER A 333 18.92 10.46 -3.35
N ASP A 334 17.98 11.00 -4.11
CA ASP A 334 16.59 10.51 -4.20
C ASP A 334 16.51 9.03 -4.57
N ARG A 335 17.26 8.61 -5.61
CA ARG A 335 17.30 7.21 -6.04
C ARG A 335 18.09 6.34 -5.07
N ARG A 336 19.20 6.87 -4.54
CA ARG A 336 20.02 6.18 -3.55
C ARG A 336 19.22 5.82 -2.32
N ASP A 337 18.51 6.78 -1.73
CA ASP A 337 17.74 6.59 -0.50
C ASP A 337 16.62 5.57 -0.73
N ARG A 338 15.93 5.65 -1.88
CA ARG A 338 14.93 4.65 -2.27
C ARG A 338 15.53 3.26 -2.41
N MET A 339 16.67 3.12 -3.07
CA MET A 339 17.31 1.81 -3.27
C MET A 339 17.85 1.22 -1.97
N LEU A 340 18.50 2.03 -1.13
CA LEU A 340 18.98 1.59 0.18
C LEU A 340 17.81 1.17 1.08
N PHE A 341 16.69 1.89 1.03
CA PHE A 341 15.47 1.47 1.72
C PHE A 341 14.96 0.13 1.17
N SER A 342 14.84 -0.02 -0.16
CA SER A 342 14.39 -1.27 -0.79
C SER A 342 15.27 -2.46 -0.41
N LEU A 343 16.59 -2.31 -0.47
CA LEU A 343 17.56 -3.35 -0.14
C LEU A 343 17.52 -3.70 1.35
N ASN A 344 17.32 -2.71 2.22
CA ASN A 344 17.06 -2.97 3.63
C ASN A 344 15.76 -3.77 3.81
N GLU A 345 14.66 -3.41 3.15
CA GLU A 345 13.40 -4.19 3.22
C GLU A 345 13.56 -5.62 2.70
N LEU A 346 14.42 -5.84 1.72
CA LEU A 346 14.76 -7.15 1.15
C LEU A 346 15.83 -7.92 1.95
N GLU A 347 16.38 -7.32 2.99
CA GLU A 347 17.43 -7.94 3.82
C GLU A 347 18.70 -8.25 3.00
N ILE A 348 19.08 -7.34 2.10
CA ILE A 348 20.26 -7.45 1.23
C ILE A 348 21.26 -6.38 1.65
N ASP A 349 22.49 -6.78 1.93
CA ASP A 349 23.59 -5.84 2.17
C ASP A 349 24.22 -5.41 0.86
N VAL A 350 24.73 -4.17 0.81
CA VAL A 350 25.35 -3.64 -0.40
C VAL A 350 26.50 -2.67 -0.12
N LYS A 351 27.49 -2.70 -1.01
CA LYS A 351 28.50 -1.66 -1.19
C LYS A 351 28.04 -0.63 -2.23
N VAL A 352 27.81 0.60 -1.79
CA VAL A 352 27.44 1.70 -2.70
C VAL A 352 28.67 2.19 -3.46
N VAL A 353 28.56 2.27 -4.77
CA VAL A 353 29.60 2.77 -5.68
C VAL A 353 29.11 4.06 -6.33
N ASP A 354 29.92 5.11 -6.21
CA ASP A 354 29.68 6.37 -6.91
C ASP A 354 29.84 6.14 -8.42
N ALA A 355 28.74 6.20 -9.15
CA ALA A 355 28.72 6.01 -10.59
C ALA A 355 29.46 7.14 -11.32
N VAL A 356 30.10 6.79 -12.43
CA VAL A 356 30.75 7.73 -13.34
C VAL A 356 29.67 8.58 -14.02
N ASP A 357 29.74 9.89 -13.80
CA ASP A 357 28.84 10.82 -14.48
C ASP A 357 29.27 11.05 -15.92
N GLY A 358 28.63 10.33 -16.84
CA GLY A 358 28.86 10.47 -18.26
C GLY A 358 28.77 11.92 -18.77
N ASN A 359 27.89 12.74 -18.19
CA ASN A 359 27.75 14.13 -18.60
C ASN A 359 28.91 15.03 -18.15
N ALA A 360 29.62 14.64 -17.09
CA ALA A 360 30.82 15.32 -16.63
C ALA A 360 32.06 14.94 -17.47
N LEU A 361 32.00 13.85 -18.24
CA LEU A 361 33.09 13.42 -19.10
C LEU A 361 33.23 14.34 -20.33
N ASN A 362 34.45 14.82 -20.53
CA ASN A 362 34.86 15.49 -21.75
C ASN A 362 35.59 14.53 -22.69
N SER A 363 35.81 14.96 -23.94
CA SER A 363 36.44 14.14 -24.98
C SER A 363 37.93 13.85 -24.72
N SER A 364 38.61 14.63 -23.88
CA SER A 364 39.97 14.32 -23.42
C SER A 364 39.98 13.22 -22.36
N ASP A 365 39.02 13.21 -21.44
CA ASP A 365 38.92 12.19 -20.38
C ASP A 365 38.74 10.80 -21.01
N ILE A 366 37.85 10.67 -22.00
CA ILE A 366 37.59 9.41 -22.72
C ILE A 366 38.86 8.92 -23.43
N LYS A 367 39.62 9.83 -24.05
CA LYS A 367 40.91 9.49 -24.69
C LYS A 367 41.98 9.05 -23.70
N ILE A 368 42.04 9.70 -22.52
CA ILE A 368 42.98 9.33 -21.45
C ILE A 368 42.64 7.95 -20.88
N LEU A 369 41.35 7.62 -20.77
CA LEU A 369 40.89 6.30 -20.33
C LEU A 369 41.21 5.19 -21.35
N GLY A 370 41.57 5.54 -22.59
CA GLY A 370 41.85 4.57 -23.65
C GLY A 370 40.62 3.76 -24.06
N VAL A 371 39.42 4.32 -23.86
CA VAL A 371 38.16 3.67 -24.19
C VAL A 371 37.70 4.15 -25.56
N ASP A 372 37.81 3.25 -26.55
CA ASP A 372 37.32 3.47 -27.90
C ASP A 372 35.98 2.78 -28.13
N LEU A 373 35.08 3.46 -28.83
CA LEU A 373 33.86 2.84 -29.33
C LEU A 373 34.22 1.79 -30.38
N LEU A 374 33.61 0.61 -30.28
CA LEU A 374 33.83 -0.46 -31.25
C LEU A 374 33.52 0.07 -32.67
N PRO A 375 34.46 -0.01 -33.62
CA PRO A 375 34.27 0.56 -34.95
C PRO A 375 33.01 0.01 -35.63
N GLY A 376 32.12 0.90 -36.06
CA GLY A 376 30.86 0.52 -36.71
C GLY A 376 29.73 0.13 -35.76
N TYR A 377 29.91 0.25 -34.44
CA TYR A 377 28.81 0.05 -33.49
C TYR A 377 27.76 1.16 -33.63
N TYR A 378 26.52 0.73 -33.88
CA TYR A 378 25.31 1.54 -33.76
C TYR A 378 24.32 0.75 -32.93
N ASP A 379 23.56 1.44 -32.07
CA ASP A 379 22.41 0.84 -31.40
C ASP A 379 21.48 0.25 -32.48
N PRO A 380 21.27 -1.08 -32.51
CA PRO A 380 20.42 -1.75 -33.51
C PRO A 380 18.98 -1.25 -33.51
N PHE A 381 18.50 -0.67 -32.39
CA PHE A 381 17.14 -0.19 -32.25
C PHE A 381 16.98 1.27 -32.65
N SER A 382 17.85 2.16 -32.15
CA SER A 382 17.70 3.60 -32.40
C SER A 382 18.62 4.15 -33.50
N GLY A 383 19.57 3.35 -34.01
CA GLY A 383 20.50 3.74 -35.06
C GLY A 383 21.51 4.81 -34.65
N ARG A 384 21.61 5.12 -33.34
CA ARG A 384 22.49 6.15 -32.79
C ARG A 384 23.77 5.55 -32.22
N THR A 385 24.76 6.41 -31.98
CA THR A 385 25.94 6.06 -31.17
C THR A 385 25.61 6.08 -29.68
N LEU A 386 26.44 5.43 -28.87
CA LEU A 386 26.35 5.48 -27.41
C LEU A 386 26.28 6.93 -26.91
N THR A 387 25.33 7.18 -26.02
CA THR A 387 25.21 8.44 -25.28
C THR A 387 26.30 8.53 -24.22
N LYS A 388 26.61 9.75 -23.81
CA LYS A 388 27.50 9.99 -22.67
C LYS A 388 27.05 9.25 -21.41
N GLY A 389 25.73 9.21 -21.15
CA GLY A 389 25.16 8.49 -20.01
C GLY A 389 25.45 6.99 -20.05
N GLU A 390 25.30 6.36 -21.22
CA GLU A 390 25.63 4.93 -21.40
C GLU A 390 27.13 4.66 -21.26
N VAL A 391 27.99 5.58 -21.72
CA VAL A 391 29.45 5.49 -21.46
C VAL A 391 29.74 5.56 -19.97
N GLY A 392 29.07 6.46 -19.23
CA GLY A 392 29.19 6.53 -17.77
C GLY A 392 28.72 5.26 -17.06
N CYS A 393 27.61 4.67 -17.52
CA CYS A 393 27.14 3.38 -17.01
C CYS A 393 28.18 2.27 -17.24
N PHE A 394 28.65 2.11 -18.48
CA PHE A 394 29.70 1.14 -18.82
C PHE A 394 30.96 1.32 -17.96
N LEU A 395 31.47 2.54 -17.82
CA LEU A 395 32.67 2.81 -17.02
C LEU A 395 32.46 2.46 -15.54
N SER A 396 31.26 2.69 -15.00
CA SER A 396 30.92 2.34 -13.63
C SER A 396 30.98 0.82 -13.42
N HIS A 397 30.42 0.04 -14.35
CA HIS A 397 30.51 -1.42 -14.34
C HIS A 397 31.95 -1.90 -14.54
N TYR A 398 32.69 -1.31 -15.48
CA TYR A 398 34.08 -1.66 -15.77
C TYR A 398 34.98 -1.56 -14.53
N TYR A 399 34.84 -0.51 -13.73
CA TYR A 399 35.63 -0.38 -12.50
C TYR A 399 35.29 -1.45 -11.47
N ILE A 400 34.02 -1.85 -11.38
CA ILE A 400 33.60 -2.96 -10.51
C ILE A 400 34.14 -4.28 -11.04
N TRP A 401 34.07 -4.55 -12.34
CA TRP A 401 34.65 -5.77 -12.94
C TRP A 401 36.16 -5.85 -12.69
N LYS A 402 36.87 -4.73 -12.82
CA LYS A 402 38.28 -4.66 -12.48
C LYS A 402 38.51 -5.01 -11.01
N GLU A 403 37.70 -4.46 -10.10
CA GLU A 403 37.78 -4.78 -8.67
C GLU A 403 37.52 -6.28 -8.40
N ILE A 404 36.51 -6.88 -9.04
CA ILE A 404 36.19 -8.31 -8.95
C ILE A 404 37.42 -9.16 -9.33
N VAL A 405 38.08 -8.83 -10.45
CA VAL A 405 39.30 -9.54 -10.91
C VAL A 405 40.47 -9.30 -9.97
N ASP A 406 40.74 -8.04 -9.61
CA ASP A 406 41.86 -7.64 -8.75
C ASP A 406 41.74 -8.27 -7.34
N MET A 407 40.52 -8.44 -6.84
CA MET A 407 40.21 -9.07 -5.55
C MET A 407 39.97 -10.58 -5.63
N GLN A 408 40.01 -11.17 -6.83
CA GLN A 408 39.76 -12.59 -7.07
C GLN A 408 38.42 -13.08 -6.48
N MET A 409 37.36 -12.28 -6.66
CA MET A 409 36.01 -12.68 -6.28
C MET A 409 35.50 -13.79 -7.21
N ASP A 410 34.79 -14.77 -6.66
CA ASP A 410 34.14 -15.85 -7.39
C ASP A 410 32.86 -15.34 -8.07
N LYS A 411 32.01 -14.63 -7.32
CA LYS A 411 30.78 -14.04 -7.86
C LYS A 411 30.36 -12.77 -7.13
N ALA A 412 29.91 -11.80 -7.89
CA ALA A 412 29.37 -10.54 -7.38
C ALA A 412 28.03 -10.21 -8.05
N LEU A 413 27.18 -9.46 -7.34
CA LEU A 413 25.91 -8.96 -7.86
C LEU A 413 25.95 -7.43 -7.96
N ILE A 414 25.50 -6.88 -9.08
CA ILE A 414 25.52 -5.43 -9.33
C ILE A 414 24.09 -4.94 -9.57
N PHE A 415 23.64 -3.98 -8.76
CA PHE A 415 22.39 -3.25 -8.94
C PHE A 415 22.61 -1.84 -9.48
N GLU A 416 21.73 -1.40 -10.36
CA GLU A 416 21.59 0.00 -10.75
C GLU A 416 20.57 0.75 -9.87
N ASP A 417 20.59 2.08 -9.88
CA ASP A 417 19.77 2.91 -8.99
C ASP A 417 18.27 3.01 -9.38
N ASP A 418 17.90 2.43 -10.51
CA ASP A 418 16.53 2.44 -11.04
C ASP A 418 15.87 1.06 -11.13
N VAL A 419 16.51 0.03 -10.54
CA VAL A 419 15.96 -1.33 -10.43
C VAL A 419 14.60 -1.33 -9.73
N ARG A 420 13.69 -2.16 -10.26
CA ARG A 420 12.44 -2.53 -9.60
C ARG A 420 12.48 -4.02 -9.28
N PHE A 421 12.21 -4.35 -8.03
CA PHE A 421 12.28 -5.73 -7.55
C PHE A 421 10.94 -6.45 -7.73
N GLU A 422 10.99 -7.59 -8.38
CA GLU A 422 9.86 -8.52 -8.49
C GLU A 422 9.55 -9.21 -7.16
N ALA A 423 8.32 -9.72 -7.03
CA ALA A 423 7.94 -10.54 -5.89
C ALA A 423 8.90 -11.72 -5.70
N ASN A 424 9.25 -12.00 -4.43
CA ASN A 424 10.18 -13.07 -4.05
C ASN A 424 11.59 -12.94 -4.67
N PHE A 425 12.03 -11.74 -5.04
CA PHE A 425 13.33 -11.50 -5.69
C PHE A 425 14.49 -12.29 -5.05
N LYS A 426 14.77 -12.08 -3.74
CA LYS A 426 15.86 -12.76 -3.01
C LYS A 426 15.80 -14.29 -3.14
N ARG A 427 14.63 -14.89 -2.93
CA ARG A 427 14.43 -16.34 -3.09
C ARG A 427 14.63 -16.83 -4.52
N ARG A 428 14.24 -16.02 -5.51
CA ARG A 428 14.43 -16.34 -6.93
C ARG A 428 15.90 -16.31 -7.33
N VAL A 429 16.66 -15.33 -6.85
CA VAL A 429 18.10 -15.26 -7.09
C VAL A 429 18.83 -16.42 -6.42
N LEU A 430 18.54 -16.70 -5.14
CA LEU A 430 19.16 -17.82 -4.43
C LEU A 430 18.91 -19.16 -5.17
N ARG A 431 17.67 -19.42 -5.57
CA ARG A 431 17.34 -20.62 -6.36
C ARG A 431 18.05 -20.65 -7.72
N LEU A 432 18.12 -19.51 -8.41
CA LEU A 432 18.83 -19.43 -9.68
C LEU A 432 20.31 -19.79 -9.50
N MET A 433 20.97 -19.26 -8.47
CA MET A 433 22.38 -19.55 -8.19
C MET A 433 22.60 -21.01 -7.79
N GLU A 434 21.70 -21.59 -6.99
CA GLU A 434 21.72 -23.04 -6.67
C GLU A 434 21.63 -23.90 -7.94
N GLU A 435 20.74 -23.55 -8.88
CA GLU A 435 20.58 -24.27 -10.16
C GLU A 435 21.82 -24.10 -11.06
N VAL A 436 22.40 -22.89 -11.12
CA VAL A 436 23.63 -22.57 -11.85
C VAL A 436 24.82 -23.39 -11.34
N GLU A 437 24.99 -23.47 -10.01
CA GLU A 437 26.04 -24.27 -9.38
C GLU A 437 25.84 -25.77 -9.62
N LEU A 438 24.60 -26.26 -9.53
CA LEU A 438 24.28 -27.69 -9.71
C LEU A 438 24.59 -28.20 -11.11
N VAL A 439 24.43 -27.37 -12.14
CA VAL A 439 24.74 -27.74 -13.53
C VAL A 439 26.16 -27.38 -13.95
N GLU A 440 26.96 -26.79 -13.03
CA GLU A 440 28.30 -26.28 -13.31
C GLU A 440 28.33 -25.39 -14.56
N LEU A 441 27.36 -24.46 -14.66
CA LEU A 441 27.24 -23.60 -15.83
C LEU A 441 28.50 -22.74 -15.98
N ASP A 442 29.07 -22.72 -17.18
CA ASP A 442 30.15 -21.80 -17.55
C ASP A 442 29.54 -20.44 -17.94
N TRP A 443 29.75 -19.41 -17.12
CA TRP A 443 29.19 -18.07 -17.34
C TRP A 443 30.13 -16.97 -16.84
N ASP A 444 30.19 -15.87 -17.60
CA ASP A 444 30.87 -14.64 -17.19
C ASP A 444 29.90 -13.61 -16.60
N ILE A 445 28.70 -13.47 -17.20
CA ILE A 445 27.69 -12.46 -16.82
C ILE A 445 26.28 -13.05 -16.92
N ILE A 446 25.47 -12.89 -15.86
CA ILE A 446 24.04 -13.19 -15.84
C ILE A 446 23.24 -11.90 -15.66
N TYR A 447 22.35 -11.59 -16.61
CA TYR A 447 21.41 -10.47 -16.48
C TYR A 447 20.18 -10.89 -15.66
N LEU A 448 20.01 -10.33 -14.47
CA LEU A 448 18.83 -10.59 -13.62
C LEU A 448 17.58 -9.82 -14.05
N GLY A 449 17.74 -8.82 -14.92
CA GLY A 449 16.65 -8.05 -15.51
C GLY A 449 17.11 -7.42 -16.81
N ARG A 450 16.28 -7.51 -17.84
CA ARG A 450 16.54 -6.85 -19.12
C ARG A 450 15.25 -6.48 -19.83
N LYS A 451 15.35 -5.57 -20.79
CA LYS A 451 14.26 -5.27 -21.72
C LYS A 451 14.42 -6.17 -22.94
N GLN A 452 13.45 -7.04 -23.19
CA GLN A 452 13.47 -7.85 -24.41
C GLN A 452 13.22 -6.96 -25.63
N VAL A 453 14.24 -6.77 -26.48
CA VAL A 453 14.17 -5.92 -27.67
C VAL A 453 13.54 -6.67 -28.85
N ASN A 454 13.94 -7.92 -29.07
CA ASN A 454 13.36 -8.81 -30.07
C ASN A 454 12.65 -9.97 -29.37
N PRO A 455 11.30 -10.07 -29.42
CA PRO A 455 10.55 -11.17 -28.80
C PRO A 455 10.65 -12.50 -29.59
N GLY A 456 11.85 -12.82 -30.09
CA GLY A 456 12.15 -14.09 -30.74
C GLY A 456 12.17 -15.26 -29.76
N LYS A 457 12.39 -16.48 -30.28
CA LYS A 457 12.64 -17.65 -29.43
C LYS A 457 14.07 -17.57 -28.91
N GLU A 458 14.23 -17.01 -27.73
CA GLU A 458 15.48 -17.15 -26.99
C GLU A 458 15.64 -18.60 -26.54
N GLU A 459 16.88 -19.07 -26.59
CA GLU A 459 17.20 -20.43 -26.21
C GLU A 459 17.27 -20.52 -24.69
N ALA A 460 16.48 -21.43 -24.11
CA ALA A 460 16.56 -21.70 -22.67
C ALA A 460 17.90 -22.36 -22.35
N VAL A 461 18.51 -21.96 -21.23
CA VAL A 461 19.69 -22.65 -20.70
C VAL A 461 19.25 -24.00 -20.16
N GLU A 462 19.88 -25.07 -20.61
CA GLU A 462 19.49 -26.43 -20.24
C GLU A 462 19.59 -26.62 -18.72
N ASN A 463 18.56 -27.22 -18.12
CA ASN A 463 18.50 -27.54 -16.69
C ASN A 463 18.55 -26.35 -15.71
N VAL A 464 18.53 -25.09 -16.18
CA VAL A 464 18.39 -23.88 -15.34
C VAL A 464 17.07 -23.18 -15.66
N ARG A 465 16.19 -23.06 -14.66
CA ARG A 465 14.84 -22.53 -14.89
C ARG A 465 14.84 -21.02 -15.00
N ASN A 466 14.10 -20.51 -15.98
CA ASN A 466 13.95 -19.08 -16.25
C ASN A 466 15.26 -18.36 -16.64
N LEU A 467 16.29 -19.11 -17.02
CA LEU A 467 17.49 -18.57 -17.63
C LEU A 467 17.47 -18.85 -19.14
N VAL A 468 17.85 -17.86 -19.92
CA VAL A 468 17.89 -17.92 -21.38
C VAL A 468 19.20 -17.32 -21.86
N VAL A 469 19.70 -17.77 -23.01
CA VAL A 469 20.78 -17.09 -23.72
C VAL A 469 20.22 -15.80 -24.29
N ALA A 470 20.61 -14.68 -23.70
CA ALA A 470 20.15 -13.37 -24.13
C ALA A 470 20.72 -13.05 -25.51
N ASP A 471 19.84 -12.71 -26.45
CA ASP A 471 20.21 -11.93 -27.64
C ASP A 471 20.43 -10.46 -27.21
N TYR A 472 20.38 -9.50 -28.15
CA TYR A 472 20.47 -8.08 -27.84
C TYR A 472 19.43 -7.61 -26.79
N SER A 473 19.88 -6.87 -25.78
CA SER A 473 19.12 -6.48 -24.59
C SER A 473 19.24 -5.01 -24.23
#